data_AF-A0A9P0KL13-F1
#
_entry.id   AF-A0A9P0KL13-F1
#
_cell.length_a   1.000
_cell.length_b   1.000
_cell.length_c   1.000
_cell.angle_alpha   90.00
_cell.angle_beta   90.00
_cell.angle_gamma   90.00
#
_symmetry.space_group_name_H-M   'P 1'
#
loop_
_entity.id
_entity.type
_entity.pdbx_description
1 polymer ?
#
loop_
_entity_poly.entity_id
_entity_poly.type
_entity_poly.pdbx_seq_one_letter_code
_entity_poly.pdbx_strand_id
1 'polypeptide(L)'
;MVANFVFLVAFCLAAGSAISLSPVVEEPESLIQRLEDEFLDIQNEWDGHSEEVFDNLLDEVALEGCHPDKEKIKKCIQKYLPEIRALRKKIIDQIQTIRGDVQQLRECREEKSREKTEKCIHKIFETIKGDIAKLQSDIQESKLIFHKVRKCIHS
;
A
#
# COMPACT_ATOMS: atom_id res chain seq x y z
N MET A 1 1.52 -7.07 -15.36
CA MET A 1 0.88 -6.38 -16.50
C MET A 1 0.73 -4.93 -16.09
N VAL A 2 1.49 -4.03 -16.73
CA VAL A 2 1.56 -2.61 -16.37
C VAL A 2 0.44 -1.90 -17.12
N ALA A 3 -0.64 -1.56 -16.42
CA ALA A 3 -1.72 -0.79 -17.01
C ALA A 3 -1.40 0.71 -16.93
N ASN A 4 -1.33 1.32 -18.11
CA ASN A 4 -1.22 2.75 -18.35
C ASN A 4 -2.11 3.59 -17.41
N PHE A 5 -1.50 4.48 -16.64
CA PHE A 5 -2.18 5.63 -16.04
C PHE A 5 -1.48 6.91 -16.46
N VAL A 6 -1.76 7.32 -17.70
CA VAL A 6 -1.50 8.67 -18.20
C VAL A 6 -2.83 9.20 -18.70
N PHE A 7 -3.35 10.24 -18.06
CA PHE A 7 -4.24 11.30 -18.58
C PHE A 7 -4.83 12.08 -17.38
N LEU A 8 -4.99 13.41 -17.36
CA LEU A 8 -4.76 14.48 -18.33
C LEU A 8 -4.77 15.81 -17.56
N VAL A 9 -3.70 16.61 -17.67
CA VAL A 9 -3.70 18.02 -17.27
C VAL A 9 -4.20 18.83 -18.47
N ALA A 10 -5.32 19.55 -18.32
CA ALA A 10 -5.73 20.56 -19.30
C ALA A 10 -6.28 21.79 -18.59
N PHE A 11 -5.38 22.74 -18.36
CA PHE A 11 -5.69 24.12 -18.01
C PHE A 11 -5.77 24.92 -19.31
N CYS A 12 -6.90 25.57 -19.60
CA CYS A 12 -6.96 26.62 -20.62
C CYS A 12 -7.76 27.82 -20.11
N LEU A 13 -7.01 28.87 -19.74
CA LEU A 13 -7.47 30.25 -19.71
C LEU A 13 -7.41 30.82 -21.14
N ALA A 14 -8.42 31.64 -21.43
CA ALA A 14 -8.53 32.63 -22.52
C ALA A 14 -9.23 32.23 -23.83
N ALA A 15 -10.35 32.95 -24.01
CA ALA A 15 -10.88 33.51 -25.25
C ALA A 15 -11.47 32.57 -26.31
N GLY A 16 -12.79 32.43 -26.22
CA GLY A 16 -13.67 32.62 -27.37
C GLY A 16 -13.51 31.64 -28.52
N SER A 17 -14.01 30.42 -28.36
CA SER A 17 -14.68 29.65 -29.41
C SER A 17 -15.31 28.41 -28.78
N ALA A 18 -16.60 28.23 -29.05
CA ALA A 18 -17.38 27.10 -28.59
C ALA A 18 -16.85 25.79 -29.20
N ILE A 19 -16.02 25.07 -28.45
CA ILE A 19 -15.84 23.64 -28.61
C ILE A 19 -16.06 23.04 -27.22
N SER A 20 -17.26 22.53 -27.01
CA SER A 20 -17.64 21.74 -25.83
C SER A 20 -16.95 20.38 -25.89
N LEU A 21 -15.63 20.36 -25.77
CA LEU A 21 -14.89 19.20 -25.30
C LEU A 21 -14.88 19.32 -23.78
N SER A 22 -15.97 18.90 -23.14
CA SER A 22 -15.92 18.64 -21.71
C SER A 22 -14.86 17.56 -21.51
N PRO A 23 -13.72 17.83 -20.85
CA PRO A 23 -12.94 16.73 -20.31
C PRO A 23 -13.92 15.97 -19.40
N VAL A 24 -13.95 14.65 -19.51
CA VAL A 24 -14.59 13.81 -18.50
C VAL A 24 -13.81 14.06 -17.22
N VAL A 25 -14.20 15.09 -16.48
CA VAL A 25 -13.75 15.34 -15.13
C VAL A 25 -14.39 14.20 -14.35
N GLU A 26 -13.63 13.13 -14.11
CA GLU A 26 -14.05 12.09 -13.17
C GLU A 26 -14.46 12.81 -11.89
N GLU A 27 -15.70 12.59 -11.46
CA GLU A 27 -16.18 13.23 -10.25
C GLU A 27 -15.25 12.82 -9.10
N PRO A 28 -14.82 13.76 -8.25
CA PRO A 28 -13.89 13.49 -7.17
C PRO A 28 -14.37 12.33 -6.27
N GLU A 29 -15.68 12.09 -6.17
CA GLU A 29 -16.25 10.96 -5.43
C GLU A 29 -15.85 9.60 -5.99
N SER A 30 -15.86 9.45 -7.32
CA SER A 30 -15.48 8.19 -7.99
C SER A 30 -13.99 7.88 -7.81
N LEU A 31 -13.16 8.92 -7.75
CA LEU A 31 -11.72 8.80 -7.52
C LEU A 31 -11.40 8.43 -6.08
N ILE A 32 -12.12 9.01 -5.12
CA ILE A 32 -11.98 8.69 -3.69
C ILE A 32 -12.36 7.25 -3.42
N GLN A 33 -13.53 6.83 -3.91
CA GLN A 33 -14.01 5.46 -3.70
C GLN A 33 -13.02 4.43 -4.25
N ARG A 34 -12.47 4.66 -5.45
CA ARG A 34 -11.46 3.78 -6.04
C ARG A 34 -10.19 3.64 -5.19
N LEU A 35 -9.72 4.74 -4.58
CA LEU A 35 -8.56 4.69 -3.71
C LEU A 35 -8.86 3.98 -2.39
N GLU A 36 -10.06 4.17 -1.83
CA GLU A 36 -10.48 3.45 -0.63
C GLU A 36 -10.55 1.94 -0.90
N ASP A 37 -11.11 1.54 -2.04
CA ASP A 37 -11.17 0.14 -2.47
C ASP A 37 -9.76 -0.43 -2.68
N GLU A 38 -8.87 0.29 -3.38
CA GLU A 38 -7.49 -0.14 -3.60
C GLU A 38 -6.71 -0.28 -2.28
N PHE A 39 -6.87 0.67 -1.36
CA PHE A 39 -6.27 0.59 -0.03
C PHE A 39 -6.80 -0.61 0.76
N LEU A 40 -8.11 -0.87 0.72
CA LEU A 40 -8.73 -2.00 1.41
C LEU A 40 -8.21 -3.34 0.88
N ASP A 41 -8.08 -3.47 -0.45
CA ASP A 41 -7.54 -4.67 -1.08
C ASP A 41 -6.09 -4.95 -0.63
N ILE A 42 -5.25 -3.92 -0.60
CA ILE A 42 -3.86 -4.03 -0.15
C ILE A 42 -3.80 -4.37 1.34
N GLN A 43 -4.66 -3.76 2.16
CA GLN A 43 -4.72 -4.06 3.58
C GLN A 43 -5.12 -5.52 3.81
N ASN A 44 -6.13 -6.03 3.09
CA ASN A 44 -6.56 -7.42 3.16
C ASN A 44 -5.46 -8.39 2.70
N GLU A 45 -4.71 -8.03 1.65
CA GLU A 45 -3.55 -8.80 1.18
C GLU A 45 -2.46 -8.91 2.26
N TRP A 46 -2.21 -7.81 2.98
CA TRP A 46 -1.28 -7.80 4.10
C TRP A 46 -1.80 -8.60 5.30
N ASP A 47 -3.05 -8.40 5.71
CA ASP A 47 -3.65 -9.04 6.87
C ASP A 47 -3.72 -10.57 6.67
N GLY A 48 -4.10 -11.02 5.48
CA GLY A 48 -4.10 -12.44 5.12
C GLY A 48 -2.70 -13.07 4.98
N HIS A 49 -1.65 -12.26 4.85
CA HIS A 49 -0.27 -12.76 4.72
C HIS A 49 0.56 -12.63 6.00
N SER A 50 0.22 -11.72 6.91
CA SER A 50 1.16 -11.28 7.96
C SER A 50 0.92 -11.88 9.34
N GLU A 51 -0.30 -12.07 9.84
CA GLU A 51 -0.47 -12.58 11.21
C GLU A 51 -0.21 -14.08 11.30
N GLU A 52 -0.90 -14.88 10.50
CA GLU A 52 -0.80 -16.34 10.60
C GLU A 52 0.56 -16.85 10.13
N VAL A 53 1.11 -16.28 9.05
CA VAL A 53 2.36 -16.78 8.47
C VAL A 53 3.58 -16.41 9.31
N PHE A 54 3.64 -15.20 9.89
CA PHE A 54 4.78 -14.82 10.73
C PHE A 54 4.79 -15.57 12.05
N ASP A 55 3.64 -15.68 12.72
CA ASP A 55 3.58 -16.29 14.04
C ASP A 55 3.71 -17.82 13.92
N ASN A 56 3.10 -18.45 12.91
CA ASN A 56 3.31 -19.88 12.64
C ASN A 56 4.76 -20.21 12.26
N LEU A 57 5.46 -19.34 11.51
CA LEU A 57 6.88 -19.53 11.21
C LEU A 57 7.75 -19.47 12.46
N LEU A 58 7.40 -18.62 13.42
CA LEU A 58 8.12 -18.55 14.70
C LEU A 58 7.81 -19.77 15.57
N ASP A 59 6.57 -20.27 15.53
CA ASP A 59 6.11 -21.42 16.31
C ASP A 59 6.58 -22.76 15.75
N GLU A 60 6.56 -22.98 14.42
CA GLU A 60 7.15 -24.15 13.76
C GLU A 60 8.62 -24.33 14.17
N VAL A 61 9.34 -23.21 14.28
CA VAL A 61 10.75 -23.18 14.68
C VAL A 61 10.95 -23.48 16.16
N ALA A 62 9.98 -23.09 17.00
CA ALA A 62 9.98 -23.42 18.42
C ALA A 62 9.66 -24.91 18.67
N LEU A 63 8.85 -25.52 17.80
CA LEU A 63 8.34 -26.89 17.94
C LEU A 63 9.23 -27.97 17.29
N GLU A 64 10.10 -27.65 16.34
CA GLU A 64 11.01 -28.63 15.74
C GLU A 64 12.11 -29.09 16.72
N GLY A 65 11.80 -30.17 17.45
CA GLY A 65 12.76 -31.00 18.18
C GLY A 65 13.45 -32.01 17.24
N CYS A 66 14.80 -32.02 17.27
CA CYS A 66 15.69 -33.04 16.69
C CYS A 66 15.76 -33.18 15.15
N HIS A 67 16.23 -32.16 14.42
CA HIS A 67 16.77 -32.33 13.06
C HIS A 67 18.25 -31.86 12.97
N PRO A 68 19.14 -32.58 12.26
CA PRO A 68 20.57 -32.21 12.12
C PRO A 68 20.80 -30.85 11.42
N ASP A 69 19.79 -30.26 10.78
CA ASP A 69 19.86 -28.95 10.14
C ASP A 69 19.33 -27.79 11.01
N LYS A 70 18.96 -28.06 12.27
CA LYS A 70 18.40 -27.07 13.21
C LYS A 70 19.26 -25.82 13.37
N GLU A 71 20.58 -25.97 13.44
CA GLU A 71 21.49 -24.83 13.56
C GLU A 71 21.59 -24.00 12.27
N LYS A 72 21.39 -24.60 11.10
CA LYS A 72 21.32 -23.86 9.82
C LYS A 72 20.01 -23.09 9.72
N ILE A 73 18.89 -23.75 10.04
CA ILE A 73 17.56 -23.13 10.07
C ILE A 73 17.55 -21.95 11.03
N LYS A 74 18.03 -22.14 12.26
CA LYS A 74 18.17 -21.10 13.29
C LYS A 74 19.02 -19.92 12.81
N LYS A 75 20.19 -20.16 12.20
CA LYS A 75 21.02 -19.08 11.65
C LYS A 75 20.33 -18.34 10.51
N CYS A 76 19.60 -19.05 9.64
CA CYS A 76 18.86 -18.41 8.57
C CYS A 76 17.73 -17.52 9.10
N ILE A 77 16.99 -17.98 10.11
CA ILE A 77 15.93 -17.17 10.74
C ILE A 77 16.52 -15.96 11.46
N GLN A 78 17.59 -16.14 12.22
CA GLN A 78 18.29 -15.03 12.87
C GLN A 78 18.76 -13.97 11.87
N LYS A 79 19.11 -14.38 10.65
CA LYS A 79 19.50 -13.47 9.57
C LYS A 79 18.32 -12.61 9.09
N TYR A 80 17.15 -13.19 8.88
CA TYR A 80 16.01 -12.48 8.27
C TYR A 80 15.02 -11.88 9.27
N LEU A 81 15.03 -12.31 10.54
CA LEU A 81 14.13 -11.82 11.58
C LEU A 81 14.17 -10.29 11.78
N PRO A 82 15.35 -9.62 11.75
CA PRO A 82 15.39 -8.15 11.85
C PRO A 82 14.73 -7.46 10.67
N GLU A 83 14.96 -7.95 9.44
CA GLU A 83 14.37 -7.40 8.21
C GLU A 83 12.84 -7.55 8.22
N ILE A 84 12.36 -8.74 8.61
CA ILE A 84 10.95 -9.06 8.83
C ILE A 84 10.29 -8.05 9.79
N ARG A 85 10.89 -7.84 10.97
CA ARG A 85 10.33 -6.93 11.99
C ARG A 85 10.32 -5.48 11.50
N ALA A 86 11.37 -5.07 10.79
CA ALA A 86 11.47 -3.72 10.25
C ALA A 86 10.39 -3.47 9.18
N LEU A 87 10.18 -4.41 8.26
CA LEU A 87 9.16 -4.31 7.22
C LEU A 87 7.74 -4.35 7.79
N ARG A 88 7.46 -5.25 8.75
CA ARG A 88 6.17 -5.28 9.45
C ARG A 88 5.85 -3.93 10.07
N LYS A 89 6.80 -3.34 10.80
CA LYS A 89 6.62 -2.02 11.39
C LYS A 89 6.37 -0.95 10.33
N LYS A 90 7.20 -0.92 9.28
CA LYS A 90 7.09 0.05 8.19
C LYS A 90 5.72 0.00 7.49
N ILE A 91 5.24 -1.21 7.20
CA ILE A 91 3.94 -1.44 6.57
C ILE A 91 2.79 -0.98 7.48
N ILE A 92 2.84 -1.29 8.78
CA ILE A 92 1.85 -0.81 9.75
C ILE A 92 1.81 0.72 9.81
N ASP A 93 2.98 1.37 9.88
CA ASP A 93 3.09 2.83 9.93
C ASP A 93 2.55 3.48 8.64
N GLN A 94 2.80 2.87 7.47
CA GLN A 94 2.25 3.32 6.19
C GLN A 94 0.72 3.16 6.12
N ILE A 95 0.18 2.03 6.57
CA ILE A 95 -1.27 1.79 6.62
C ILE A 95 -1.95 2.85 7.51
N GLN A 96 -1.36 3.21 8.65
CA GLN A 96 -1.87 4.26 9.52
C GLN A 96 -1.82 5.64 8.86
N THR A 97 -0.74 5.94 8.12
CA THR A 97 -0.57 7.20 7.40
C THR A 97 -1.64 7.34 6.32
N ILE A 98 -1.79 6.34 5.45
CA ILE A 98 -2.80 6.35 4.37
C ILE A 98 -4.21 6.46 4.94
N ARG A 99 -4.53 5.76 6.04
CA ARG A 99 -5.83 5.89 6.70
C ARG A 99 -6.09 7.32 7.18
N GLY A 100 -5.07 8.00 7.71
CA GLY A 100 -5.15 9.41 8.10
C GLY A 100 -5.40 10.32 6.90
N ASP A 101 -4.72 10.09 5.79
CA ASP A 101 -4.88 10.88 4.56
C ASP A 101 -6.25 10.67 3.92
N VAL A 102 -6.76 9.43 3.89
CA VAL A 102 -8.14 9.12 3.45
C VAL A 102 -9.16 9.88 4.30
N GLN A 103 -8.96 9.95 5.62
CA GLN A 103 -9.84 10.70 6.51
C GLN A 103 -9.78 12.21 6.22
N GLN A 104 -8.60 12.79 6.01
CA GLN A 104 -8.48 14.20 5.62
C GLN A 104 -9.14 14.48 4.27
N LEU A 105 -9.10 13.53 3.34
CA LEU A 105 -9.75 13.65 2.05
C LEU A 105 -11.28 13.75 2.21
N ARG A 106 -11.87 12.97 3.13
CA ARG A 106 -13.29 13.09 3.51
C ARG A 106 -13.59 14.46 4.13
N GLU A 107 -12.73 14.97 4.99
CA GLU A 107 -12.91 16.30 5.60
C GLU A 107 -12.84 17.43 4.56
N CYS A 108 -11.94 17.32 3.57
CA CYS A 108 -11.86 18.29 2.48
C CYS A 108 -13.10 18.31 1.57
N ARG A 109 -13.89 17.22 1.55
CA ARG A 109 -15.20 17.18 0.89
C ARG A 109 -16.26 18.01 1.64
N GLU A 110 -16.14 18.16 2.96
CA GLU A 110 -17.09 18.94 3.76
C GLU A 110 -16.86 20.46 3.67
N GLU A 111 -15.77 20.89 3.02
CA GLU A 111 -15.44 22.29 2.81
C GLU A 111 -16.45 22.99 1.89
N LYS A 112 -16.86 24.21 2.24
CA LYS A 112 -17.95 24.93 1.53
C LYS A 112 -17.48 25.58 0.23
N SER A 113 -16.17 25.71 0.04
CA SER A 113 -15.57 26.37 -1.11
C SER A 113 -15.06 25.36 -2.13
N ARG A 114 -15.74 25.28 -3.28
CA ARG A 114 -15.38 24.38 -4.39
C ARG A 114 -13.91 24.45 -4.81
N GLU A 115 -13.34 25.66 -4.89
CA GLU A 115 -11.93 25.85 -5.27
C GLU A 115 -10.96 25.30 -4.20
N LYS A 116 -11.30 25.46 -2.92
CA LYS A 116 -10.50 24.91 -1.82
C LYS A 116 -10.61 23.39 -1.74
N THR A 117 -11.82 22.86 -1.93
CA THR A 117 -12.09 21.41 -2.02
C THR A 117 -11.26 20.77 -3.13
N GLU A 118 -11.27 21.34 -4.34
CA GLU A 118 -10.54 20.78 -5.48
C GLU A 118 -9.02 20.78 -5.25
N LYS A 119 -8.45 21.89 -4.78
CA LYS A 119 -7.00 21.96 -4.46
C LYS A 119 -6.62 21.02 -3.33
N CYS A 120 -7.45 20.88 -2.31
CA CYS A 120 -7.18 19.96 -1.20
C CYS A 120 -7.22 18.50 -1.68
N ILE A 121 -8.30 18.09 -2.35
CA ILE A 121 -8.48 16.74 -2.86
C ILE A 121 -7.31 16.36 -3.75
N HIS A 122 -6.93 17.23 -4.71
CA HIS A 122 -5.83 16.93 -5.63
C HIS A 122 -4.50 16.69 -4.90
N LYS A 123 -4.17 17.54 -3.91
CA LYS A 123 -2.91 17.40 -3.16
C LYS A 123 -2.86 16.12 -2.33
N ILE A 124 -3.95 15.81 -1.62
CA ILE A 124 -4.02 14.61 -0.77
C ILE A 124 -4.02 13.35 -1.65
N PHE A 125 -4.77 13.37 -2.74
CA PHE A 125 -4.87 12.25 -3.67
C PHE A 125 -3.52 11.82 -4.25
N GLU A 126 -2.68 12.77 -4.70
CA GLU A 126 -1.33 12.46 -5.20
C GLU A 126 -0.43 11.90 -4.11
N THR A 127 -0.62 12.33 -2.86
CA THR A 127 0.11 11.78 -1.70
C THR A 127 -0.27 10.33 -1.45
N ILE A 128 -1.58 10.04 -1.36
CA ILE A 128 -2.11 8.69 -1.14
C ILE A 128 -1.64 7.73 -2.23
N LYS A 129 -1.70 8.14 -3.50
CA LYS A 129 -1.19 7.31 -4.62
C LYS A 129 0.28 6.94 -4.45
N GLY A 130 1.11 7.93 -4.11
CA GLY A 130 2.53 7.71 -3.86
C GLY A 130 2.78 6.73 -2.72
N ASP A 131 1.97 6.80 -1.66
CA ASP A 131 2.12 5.95 -0.49
C ASP A 131 1.55 4.54 -0.70
N ILE A 132 0.45 4.39 -1.45
CA ILE A 132 -0.05 3.09 -1.93
C ILE A 132 1.00 2.36 -2.76
N ALA A 133 1.65 3.05 -3.70
CA ALA A 133 2.70 2.45 -4.54
C ALA A 133 3.90 1.97 -3.70
N LYS A 134 4.29 2.72 -2.67
CA LYS A 134 5.33 2.29 -1.71
C LYS A 134 4.89 1.10 -0.88
N LEU A 135 3.66 1.12 -0.35
CA LEU A 135 3.09 0.05 0.45
C LEU A 135 3.05 -1.27 -0.34
N GLN A 136 2.61 -1.23 -1.60
CA GLN A 136 2.65 -2.38 -2.50
C GLN A 136 4.09 -2.92 -2.66
N SER A 137 5.07 -2.04 -2.89
CA SER A 137 6.47 -2.45 -3.01
C SER A 137 7.00 -3.12 -1.73
N ASP A 138 6.68 -2.57 -0.56
CA ASP A 138 7.12 -3.10 0.74
C ASP A 138 6.46 -4.46 1.05
N ILE A 139 5.20 -4.66 0.66
CA ILE A 139 4.50 -5.95 0.74
C ILE A 139 5.16 -6.99 -0.16
N GLN A 140 5.56 -6.63 -1.38
CA GLN A 140 6.28 -7.54 -2.28
C GLN A 140 7.66 -7.92 -1.72
N GLU A 141 8.36 -6.98 -1.09
CA GLU A 141 9.63 -7.26 -0.41
C GLU A 141 9.43 -8.25 0.76
N SER A 142 8.38 -8.05 1.56
CA SER A 142 8.01 -8.96 2.65
C SER A 142 7.79 -10.39 2.12
N LYS A 143 7.00 -10.56 1.06
CA LYS A 143 6.77 -11.86 0.39
C LYS A 143 8.07 -12.54 -0.06
N LEU A 144 9.01 -11.76 -0.60
CA LEU A 144 10.30 -12.29 -1.04
C LEU A 144 11.13 -12.79 0.14
N ILE A 145 11.14 -12.06 1.26
CA ILE A 145 11.86 -12.50 2.46
C ILE A 145 11.24 -13.77 3.03
N PHE A 146 9.92 -13.84 3.09
CA PHE A 146 9.22 -15.08 3.48
C PHE A 146 9.59 -16.26 2.61
N HIS A 147 9.64 -16.07 1.29
CA HIS A 147 10.08 -17.12 0.38
C HIS A 147 11.50 -17.61 0.69
N LYS A 148 12.43 -16.70 1.00
CA LYS A 148 13.81 -17.05 1.39
C LYS A 148 13.85 -17.85 2.69
N VAL A 149 13.06 -17.46 3.70
CA VAL A 149 12.98 -18.17 4.98
C VAL A 149 12.40 -19.57 4.77
N ARG A 150 11.30 -19.69 4.02
CA ARG A 150 10.69 -20.99 3.70
C ARG A 150 11.68 -21.90 2.98
N LYS A 151 12.44 -21.37 2.02
CA LYS A 151 13.48 -22.12 1.32
C LYS A 151 14.59 -22.61 2.27
N CYS A 152 14.94 -21.83 3.30
CA CYS A 152 15.91 -22.27 4.31
C CYS A 152 15.40 -23.43 5.17
N ILE A 153 14.10 -23.52 5.41
CA ILE A 153 13.49 -24.60 6.22
C ILE A 153 13.42 -25.90 5.41
N HIS A 154 13.16 -25.81 4.11
CA HIS A 154 12.95 -26.97 3.24
C HIS A 154 14.19 -27.39 2.43
N SER A 155 15.38 -26.84 2.73
CA SER A 155 16.65 -27.11 2.03
C SER A 155 17.62 -27.89 2.90
#